data_AF-A0A353H0Y3-F1
#
_entry.id   AF-A0A353H0Y3-F1
#
_cell.length_a   1.000
_cell.length_b   1.000
_cell.length_c   1.000
_cell.angle_alpha   90.00
_cell.angle_beta   90.00
_cell.angle_gamma   90.00
#
_symmetry.space_group_name_H-M   'P 1'
#
loop_
_entity.id
_entity.type
_entity.pdbx_description
1 polymer ?
#
loop_
_entity_poly.entity_id
_entity_poly.type
_entity_poly.pdbx_seq_one_letter_code
_entity_poly.pdbx_strand_id
1 'polypeptide(L)' 'AEGVKVDPTGKLAGRGAYVHNTRSCWELALKGPVSRALRTELTEDDRQRLLEYLITLPAEAATGTNDLEKRS' A
#
# COMPACT_ATOMS: atom_id res chain seq x y z
N ALA A 1 -6.59 16.47 -12.61
CA ALA A 1 -6.44 15.90 -11.25
C ALA A 1 -5.08 15.22 -11.19
N GLU A 2 -4.32 15.36 -10.12
CA GLU A 2 -2.97 14.77 -10.00
C GLU A 2 -2.96 13.24 -9.79
N GLY A 3 -4.14 12.60 -9.90
CA GLY A 3 -4.27 11.14 -9.82
C GLY A 3 -4.09 10.58 -8.41
N VAL A 4 -3.77 9.29 -8.35
CA VAL A 4 -3.51 8.55 -7.11
C VAL A 4 -2.00 8.44 -6.91
N LYS A 5 -1.52 8.85 -5.73
CA LYS A 5 -0.09 8.86 -5.36
C LYS A 5 0.13 8.28 -3.98
N VAL A 6 1.30 7.71 -3.76
CA VAL A 6 1.73 7.23 -2.44
C VAL A 6 2.07 8.42 -1.57
N ASP A 7 1.50 8.47 -0.37
CA ASP A 7 1.78 9.51 0.62
C ASP A 7 2.42 8.93 1.89
N PRO A 8 3.75 8.93 2.00
CA PRO A 8 4.43 8.51 3.22
C PRO A 8 4.12 9.42 4.42
N THR A 9 3.68 10.66 4.19
CA THR A 9 3.43 11.64 5.25
C THR A 9 2.02 11.56 5.82
N GLY A 10 1.06 11.04 5.04
CA GLY A 10 -0.37 11.02 5.37
C GLY A 10 -1.00 12.42 5.46
N LYS A 11 -0.40 13.44 4.83
CA LYS A 11 -0.83 14.85 4.92
C LYS A 11 -1.43 15.38 3.62
N LEU A 12 -1.48 14.59 2.56
CA LEU A 12 -2.08 15.01 1.30
C LEU A 12 -3.59 15.21 1.48
N ALA A 13 -4.08 16.37 1.02
CA ALA A 13 -5.49 16.70 1.07
C ALA A 13 -6.28 15.82 0.09
N GLY A 14 -7.38 15.23 0.55
CA GLY A 14 -8.28 14.42 -0.27
C GLY A 14 -8.72 13.13 0.42
N ARG A 15 -9.22 12.19 -0.38
CA ARG A 15 -9.52 10.83 0.09
C ARG A 15 -8.21 10.03 0.14
N GLY A 16 -8.00 9.29 1.23
CA GLY A 16 -6.84 8.43 1.42
C GLY A 16 -7.24 6.96 1.60
N ALA A 17 -6.31 6.06 1.34
CA ALA A 17 -6.43 4.63 1.59
C ALA A 17 -5.12 4.12 2.20
N TYR A 18 -5.21 3.29 3.24
CA TYR A 18 -4.06 2.74 3.92
C TYR A 18 -3.81 1.30 3.47
N VAL A 19 -2.54 1.01 3.16
CA VAL A 19 -2.08 -0.33 2.77
C VAL A 19 -0.83 -0.64 3.59
N HIS A 20 -0.72 -1.86 4.11
CA HIS A 20 0.49 -2.29 4.83
C HIS A 20 1.73 -2.16 3.94
N ASN A 21 2.90 -1.95 4.55
CA ASN A 21 4.19 -1.80 3.89
C ASN A 21 4.77 -3.15 3.38
N THR A 22 3.92 -3.98 2.77
CA THR A 22 4.25 -5.34 2.36
C THR A 22 3.82 -5.56 0.92
N ARG A 23 4.66 -6.25 0.14
CA ARG A 23 4.36 -6.47 -1.28
C ARG A 23 3.02 -7.18 -1.51
N SER A 24 2.72 -8.22 -0.73
CA SER A 24 1.49 -9.00 -0.86
C SER A 24 0.21 -8.19 -0.60
N CYS A 25 0.21 -7.27 0.38
CA CYS A 25 -0.93 -6.39 0.61
C CYS A 25 -1.13 -5.41 -0.55
N TRP A 26 -0.05 -4.89 -1.12
CA TRP A 26 -0.11 -3.98 -2.27
C TRP A 26 -0.63 -4.66 -3.53
N GLU A 27 -0.18 -5.87 -3.83
CA GLU A 27 -0.68 -6.66 -4.97
C GLU A 27 -2.21 -6.87 -4.91
N LEU A 28 -2.74 -7.14 -3.73
CA LEU A 28 -4.18 -7.27 -3.51
C LEU A 28 -4.89 -5.91 -3.60
N ALA A 29 -4.28 -4.86 -3.05
CA ALA A 29 -4.83 -3.51 -3.04
C ALA A 29 -5.01 -2.92 -4.46
N LEU A 30 -4.07 -3.21 -5.38
CA LEU A 30 -4.09 -2.75 -6.77
C LEU A 30 -5.12 -3.46 -7.67
N LYS A 31 -5.69 -4.58 -7.22
CA LYS A 31 -6.75 -5.31 -7.95
C LYS A 31 -8.12 -4.63 -7.87
N GLY A 32 -8.29 -3.61 -7.01
CA GLY A 32 -9.56 -2.88 -6.89
C GLY A 32 -9.91 -2.30 -5.51
N PRO A 33 -9.38 -2.79 -4.37
CA PRO A 33 -9.64 -2.14 -3.08
C PRO A 33 -9.27 -0.66 -3.04
N VAL A 34 -8.15 -0.27 -3.64
CA VAL A 34 -7.69 1.14 -3.65
C VAL A 34 -8.63 2.04 -4.45
N SER A 35 -9.01 1.64 -5.66
CA SER A 35 -9.94 2.43 -6.48
C SER A 35 -11.30 2.62 -5.80
N ARG A 36 -11.81 1.57 -5.15
CA ARG A 36 -13.05 1.61 -4.37
C ARG A 36 -12.94 2.55 -3.16
N ALA A 37 -11.86 2.44 -2.39
CA ALA A 37 -11.64 3.26 -1.19
C ALA A 37 -11.51 4.75 -1.54
N LEU A 38 -10.76 5.06 -2.60
CA LEU A 38 -10.54 6.44 -3.06
C LEU A 38 -11.72 6.99 -3.88
N ARG A 39 -12.68 6.13 -4.25
CA ARG A 39 -13.80 6.44 -5.17
C ARG A 39 -13.30 7.10 -6.45
N THR A 40 -12.30 6.47 -7.06
CA THR A 40 -11.66 6.96 -8.29
C THR A 40 -11.18 5.79 -9.14
N GLU A 41 -11.06 6.00 -10.43
CA GLU A 41 -10.46 5.03 -11.34
C GLU A 41 -8.95 5.23 -11.35
N LEU A 42 -8.21 4.12 -11.27
CA LEU A 42 -6.75 4.16 -11.41
C LEU A 42 -6.42 4.21 -12.90
N THR A 43 -5.84 5.32 -13.34
CA THR A 43 -5.28 5.43 -14.69
C THR A 43 -4.05 4.52 -14.82
N GLU A 44 -3.60 4.26 -16.04
CA GLU A 44 -2.39 3.46 -16.27
C GLU A 44 -1.16 4.11 -15.62
N ASP A 45 -1.07 5.43 -15.73
CA ASP A 45 -0.11 6.30 -15.06
C ASP A 45 -0.10 6.11 -13.53
N ASP A 46 -1.29 6.06 -12.90
CA ASP A 46 -1.40 5.80 -11.45
C ASP A 46 -0.91 4.38 -11.11
N ARG A 47 -1.33 3.39 -11.90
CA ARG A 47 -0.93 2.00 -11.71
C ARG A 47 0.58 1.85 -11.79
N GLN A 48 1.23 2.46 -12.79
CA GLN A 48 2.67 2.37 -12.95
C GLN A 48 3.40 2.96 -11.74
N ARG A 49 3.00 4.13 -11.24
CA ARG A 49 3.60 4.74 -10.03
C ARG A 49 3.44 3.86 -8.80
N LEU A 50 2.27 3.24 -8.63
CA LEU A 50 2.02 2.34 -7.49
C LEU A 50 2.79 1.02 -7.62
N LEU A 51 3.00 0.52 -8.85
CA LEU A 51 3.82 -0.67 -9.12
C LEU A 51 5.31 -0.39 -8.90
N GLU A 52 5.81 0.78 -9.31
CA GLU A 52 7.17 1.24 -9.01
C GLU A 52 7.41 1.26 -7.50
N TYR A 53 6.46 1.79 -6.72
CA TYR A 53 6.53 1.76 -5.26
C TYR A 53 6.48 0.34 -4.69
N LEU A 54 5.63 -0.55 -5.23
CA LEU A 54 5.52 -1.94 -4.81
C LEU A 54 6.85 -2.71 -4.92
N ILE A 55 7.68 -2.40 -5.93
CA ILE A 55 9.00 -3.02 -6.11
C ILE A 55 9.95 -2.62 -4.97
N THR A 56 9.79 -1.43 -4.39
CA THR A 56 10.61 -0.97 -3.25
C THR A 56 10.24 -1.63 -1.92
N LEU A 57 9.06 -2.27 -1.84
CA LEU A 57 8.59 -2.91 -0.62
C LEU A 57 9.23 -4.28 -0.38
N PRO A 58 9.44 -4.66 0.89
CA PRO A 58 9.88 -6.00 1.23
C PRO A 58 8.79 -7.02 0.85
N ALA A 59 9.24 -8.20 0.41
CA ALA A 59 8.35 -9.30 0.01
C ALA A 59 7.54 -9.86 1.19
N GLU A 60 8.12 -9.83 2.39
CA GLU A 60 7.48 -10.24 3.62
C GLU A 60 7.39 -9.05 4.57
N ALA A 61 6.27 -8.93 5.29
CA ALA A 61 6.23 -8.03 6.42
C ALA A 61 7.26 -8.55 7.43
N ALA A 62 8.34 -7.81 7.67
CA ALA A 62 9.11 -7.96 8.90
C ALA A 62 8.25 -7.47 10.08
N THR A 63 7.05 -8.02 10.24
CA THR A 63 6.24 -7.81 11.42
C THR A 63 6.64 -8.91 12.37
N GLY A 64 7.41 -8.51 13.39
CA GLY A 64 7.79 -9.37 14.49
C GLY A 64 6.59 -10.10 15.05
N THR A 65 6.52 -11.41 14.81
CA THR A 65 6.08 -12.30 15.85
C THR A 65 7.18 -12.25 16.88
N ASN A 66 6.91 -11.48 17.93
CA ASN A 66 7.69 -11.49 19.14
C ASN A 66 8.01 -12.95 19.45
N ASP A 67 9.30 -13.23 19.47
CA ASP A 67 9.91 -14.39 20.07
C ASP A 67 9.36 -14.49 21.51
N LEU A 68 8.24 -15.20 21.68
CA LEU A 68 7.86 -15.73 22.97
C LEU A 68 8.60 -17.05 23.10
N GLU A 69 9.94 -16.97 23.16
CA GLU A 69 10.71 -18.03 23.76
C GLU A 69 10.21 -18.27 25.18
N LYS A 70 9.87 -19.52 25.43
CA LYS A 70 10.34 -20.26 26.60
C LYS A 70 10.42 -19.44 27.90
N ARG A 71 9.29 -19.36 28.60
CA ARG A 71 9.26 -19.41 30.06
C ARG A 71 7.86 -19.70 30.57
N SER A 72 7.53 -20.99 30.66
CA SER A 72 7.09 -21.69 31.88
C SER A 72 6.60 -23.09 31.52
#